data_AF-A0A2E5KQ28-F1
#
_entry.id   AF-A0A2E5KQ28-F1
#
_cell.length_a   1.000
_cell.length_b   1.000
_cell.length_c   1.000
_cell.angle_alpha   90.00
_cell.angle_beta   90.00
_cell.angle_gamma   90.00
#
_symmetry.space_group_name_H-M   'P 1'
#
loop_
_entity.id
_entity.type
_entity.pdbx_description
1 polymer ?
#
loop_
_entity_poly.entity_id
_entity_poly.type
_entity_poly.pdbx_seq_one_letter_code
_entity_poly.pdbx_strand_id
1 'polypeptide(L)'
;MRTTHTDKPTCFAWLLAKYGATLTADEVAETLRINRKDVWLLSTKKLLTPLGTVTPLCTKWFATIAVAELLEDAEWLNRARRIIQRSNAERYKKRQEAA
;
A
#
# COMPACT_ATOMS: atom_id res chain seq x y z
N MET A 1 -23.58 21.82 -24.06
CA MET A 1 -22.95 21.27 -22.84
C MET A 1 -21.99 20.17 -23.27
N ARG A 2 -20.67 20.40 -23.15
CA ARG A 2 -19.65 19.45 -23.61
C ARG A 2 -18.94 18.91 -22.37
N THR A 3 -19.41 17.79 -21.82
CA THR A 3 -18.74 17.08 -20.73
C THR A 3 -17.60 16.26 -21.34
N THR A 4 -16.47 16.90 -21.60
CA THR A 4 -15.21 16.17 -21.86
C THR A 4 -14.54 15.89 -20.51
N HIS A 5 -15.20 15.11 -19.65
CA HIS A 5 -14.44 14.44 -18.61
C HIS A 5 -13.80 13.24 -19.31
N THR A 6 -12.49 13.29 -19.47
CA THR A 6 -11.74 12.13 -19.95
C THR A 6 -11.81 11.14 -18.80
N ASP A 7 -12.84 10.31 -18.79
CA ASP A 7 -13.08 9.30 -17.75
C ASP A 7 -11.99 8.25 -17.86
N LYS A 8 -10.79 8.57 -17.36
CA LYS A 8 -9.85 7.53 -16.95
C LYS A 8 -10.66 6.63 -16.02
N PRO A 9 -10.74 5.30 -16.26
CA PRO A 9 -11.31 4.42 -15.27
C PRO A 9 -10.52 4.67 -13.98
N THR A 10 -11.18 5.28 -13.00
CA THR A 10 -10.54 5.63 -11.74
C THR A 10 -10.07 4.31 -11.17
N CYS A 11 -8.78 4.19 -10.83
CA CYS A 11 -8.27 2.93 -10.29
C CYS A 11 -9.09 2.48 -9.07
N PHE A 12 -9.70 3.43 -8.38
CA PHE A 12 -10.74 3.24 -7.37
C PHE A 12 -11.94 2.40 -7.83
N ALA A 13 -12.56 2.68 -8.98
CA ALA A 13 -13.75 1.95 -9.44
C ALA A 13 -13.43 0.47 -9.71
N TRP A 14 -12.25 0.20 -10.31
CA TRP A 14 -11.80 -1.16 -10.54
C TRP A 14 -11.49 -1.88 -9.21
N LEU A 15 -10.78 -1.23 -8.28
CA LEU A 15 -10.48 -1.80 -6.98
C LEU A 15 -11.74 -2.08 -6.15
N LEU A 16 -12.71 -1.17 -6.19
CA LEU A 16 -13.99 -1.30 -5.48
C LEU A 16 -14.78 -2.48 -6.04
N ALA A 17 -14.79 -2.67 -7.37
CA ALA A 17 -15.43 -3.82 -8.00
C ALA A 17 -14.74 -5.16 -7.66
N LYS A 18 -13.42 -5.16 -7.47
CA LYS A 18 -12.65 -6.38 -7.18
C LYS A 18 -12.65 -6.77 -5.70
N TYR A 19 -12.41 -5.82 -4.80
CA TYR A 19 -12.17 -6.06 -3.38
C TYR A 19 -13.24 -5.50 -2.45
N GLY A 20 -14.19 -4.70 -2.97
CA GLY A 20 -15.16 -3.98 -2.14
C GLY A 20 -14.54 -2.78 -1.44
N ALA A 21 -15.15 -2.34 -0.34
CA ALA A 21 -14.78 -1.09 0.35
C ALA A 21 -13.48 -1.18 1.19
N THR A 22 -13.03 -2.39 1.48
CA THR A 22 -11.88 -2.65 2.35
C THR A 22 -10.94 -3.68 1.74
N LEU A 23 -9.64 -3.51 1.97
CA LEU A 23 -8.61 -4.48 1.60
C LEU A 23 -7.89 -5.01 2.84
N THR A 24 -7.54 -6.28 2.80
CA THR A 24 -6.56 -6.90 3.69
C THR A 24 -5.12 -6.51 3.30
N ALA A 25 -4.15 -6.78 4.17
CA ALA A 25 -2.75 -6.54 3.85
C ALA A 25 -2.24 -7.31 2.62
N ASP A 26 -2.79 -8.50 2.34
CA ASP A 26 -2.40 -9.30 1.17
C ASP A 26 -2.96 -8.68 -0.13
N GLU A 27 -4.20 -8.19 -0.10
CA GLU A 27 -4.82 -7.54 -1.27
C GLU A 27 -4.18 -6.17 -1.55
N VAL A 28 -3.78 -5.43 -0.51
CA VAL A 28 -2.97 -4.20 -0.67
C VAL A 28 -1.61 -4.53 -1.29
N ALA A 29 -0.96 -5.61 -0.86
CA ALA A 29 0.32 -6.06 -1.42
C ALA A 29 0.19 -6.41 -2.91
N GLU A 30 -0.88 -7.12 -3.29
CA GLU A 30 -1.20 -7.44 -4.69
C GLU A 30 -1.42 -6.16 -5.51
N THR A 31 -2.20 -5.24 -4.96
CA THR A 31 -2.57 -3.96 -5.60
C THR A 31 -1.35 -3.06 -5.85
N LEU A 32 -0.51 -2.88 -4.82
CA LEU A 32 0.68 -2.03 -4.89
C LEU A 32 1.91 -2.74 -5.48
N ARG A 33 1.81 -4.04 -5.81
CA ARG A 33 2.91 -4.89 -6.29
C ARG A 33 4.13 -4.87 -5.36
N ILE A 34 3.88 -5.02 -4.06
CA ILE A 34 4.89 -5.13 -3.00
C ILE A 34 4.67 -6.41 -2.19
N ASN A 35 5.60 -6.79 -1.32
CA ASN A 35 5.36 -7.94 -0.45
C ASN A 35 4.42 -7.55 0.71
N ARG A 36 3.67 -8.53 1.22
CA ARG A 36 2.86 -8.35 2.45
C ARG A 36 3.68 -7.77 3.61
N LYS A 37 4.93 -8.23 3.79
CA LYS A 37 5.85 -7.71 4.84
C LYS A 37 6.13 -6.21 4.69
N ASP A 38 6.14 -5.72 3.45
CA ASP A 38 6.41 -4.31 3.14
C ASP A 38 5.17 -3.44 3.42
N VAL A 39 3.95 -3.98 3.27
CA VAL A 39 2.71 -3.31 3.69
C VAL A 39 2.75 -2.98 5.18
N TRP A 40 3.19 -3.93 6.02
CA TRP A 40 3.34 -3.69 7.46
C TRP A 40 4.43 -2.66 7.75
N LEU A 41 5.56 -2.70 7.03
CA LEU A 41 6.61 -1.69 7.12
C LEU A 41 6.06 -0.29 6.82
N LEU A 42 5.35 -0.12 5.70
CA LEU A 42 4.73 1.16 5.32
C LEU A 42 3.72 1.64 6.36
N SER A 43 2.95 0.72 6.96
CA SER A 43 2.03 1.04 8.05
C SER A 43 2.76 1.54 9.29
N THR A 44 3.86 0.89 9.71
CA THR A 44 4.67 1.37 10.84
C THR A 44 5.35 2.71 10.56
N LYS A 45 5.64 3.02 9.29
CA LYS A 45 6.21 4.30 8.85
C LYS A 45 5.15 5.37 8.56
N LYS A 46 3.87 5.12 8.87
CA LYS A 46 2.73 6.03 8.64
C LYS A 46 2.55 6.44 7.18
N LEU A 47 3.03 5.63 6.24
CA LEU A 47 2.81 5.83 4.81
C LEU A 47 1.52 5.17 4.32
N LEU A 48 1.04 4.19 5.08
CA LEU A 48 -0.21 3.48 4.80
C LEU A 48 -1.00 3.35 6.10
N THR A 49 -2.18 3.97 6.16
CA THR A 49 -2.98 4.01 7.38
C THR A 49 -4.03 2.91 7.36
N PRO A 50 -4.00 1.95 8.31
CA PRO A 50 -5.07 0.98 8.46
C PRO A 50 -6.33 1.63 9.02
N LEU A 51 -7.49 1.04 8.73
CA LEU A 51 -8.77 1.42 9.29
C LEU A 51 -8.85 1.05 10.78
N GLY A 52 -9.23 2.03 11.60
CA GLY A 52 -9.46 1.87 13.03
C GLY A 52 -8.19 1.71 13.87
N THR A 53 -8.39 1.51 15.18
CA THR A 53 -7.29 1.22 16.12
C THR A 53 -6.93 -0.25 16.03
N VAL A 54 -5.75 -0.54 15.51
CA VAL A 54 -5.32 -1.92 15.31
C VAL A 54 -4.70 -2.49 16.60
N THR A 55 -5.31 -3.53 17.16
CA THR A 55 -4.67 -4.36 18.19
C THR A 55 -3.49 -5.12 17.56
N PRO A 56 -2.35 -5.32 18.25
CA PRO A 56 -1.10 -5.85 17.68
C PRO A 56 -1.21 -7.20 16.92
N LEU A 57 -2.22 -8.01 17.23
CA LEU A 57 -2.44 -9.35 16.65
C LEU A 57 -3.63 -9.43 15.69
N CYS A 58 -4.35 -8.32 15.50
CA CYS A 58 -5.54 -8.33 14.65
C CYS A 58 -5.19 -8.06 13.19
N THR A 59 -6.02 -8.61 12.29
CA THR A 59 -5.97 -8.32 10.86
C THR A 59 -6.14 -6.81 10.63
N LYS A 60 -5.20 -6.21 9.91
CA LYS A 60 -5.32 -4.83 9.44
C LYS A 60 -6.16 -4.78 8.17
N TRP A 61 -7.12 -3.88 8.19
CA TRP A 61 -7.94 -3.53 7.03
C TRP A 61 -7.55 -2.14 6.54
N PHE A 62 -7.68 -1.89 5.25
CA PHE A 62 -7.34 -0.63 4.60
C PHE A 62 -8.52 -0.17 3.75
N ALA A 63 -8.75 1.13 3.66
CA ALA A 63 -9.83 1.66 2.82
C ALA A 63 -9.42 1.57 1.34
N THR A 64 -10.31 1.05 0.50
CA THR A 64 -10.05 0.95 -0.95
C THR A 64 -9.78 2.30 -1.58
N ILE A 65 -10.51 3.33 -1.16
CA ILE A 65 -10.32 4.70 -1.65
C ILE A 65 -8.93 5.24 -1.32
N ALA A 66 -8.45 5.03 -0.09
CA ALA A 66 -7.12 5.48 0.30
C ALA A 66 -6.03 4.74 -0.48
N VAL A 67 -6.18 3.43 -0.71
CA VAL A 67 -5.21 2.66 -1.52
C VAL A 67 -5.21 3.13 -2.98
N ALA A 68 -6.38 3.46 -3.53
CA ALA A 68 -6.51 4.00 -4.89
C ALA A 68 -5.83 5.38 -5.03
N GLU A 69 -6.03 6.28 -4.07
CA GLU A 69 -5.35 7.58 -4.06
C GLU A 69 -3.82 7.41 -4.04
N LEU A 70 -3.31 6.48 -3.24
CA LEU A 70 -1.87 6.17 -3.16
C LEU A 70 -1.31 5.55 -4.44
N LEU A 71 -2.12 4.84 -5.23
CA LEU A 71 -1.72 4.32 -6.54
C LEU A 71 -1.52 5.43 -7.57
N GLU A 72 -2.28 6.51 -7.46
CA GLU A 72 -2.21 7.66 -8.37
C GLU A 72 -1.14 8.68 -7.94
N ASP A 73 -0.64 8.60 -6.70
CA ASP A 73 0.42 9.46 -6.18
C ASP A 73 1.83 8.90 -6.49
N ALA A 74 2.42 9.42 -7.57
CA ALA A 74 3.77 9.06 -8.00
C ALA A 74 4.87 9.45 -6.98
N GLU A 75 4.68 10.52 -6.20
CA GLU A 75 5.65 10.94 -5.20
C GLU A 75 5.64 9.97 -4.01
N TRP A 76 4.43 9.60 -3.56
CA TRP A 76 4.25 8.58 -2.54
C TRP A 76 4.84 7.24 -2.97
N LEU A 77 4.59 6.79 -4.20
CA LEU A 77 5.13 5.52 -4.71
C LEU A 77 6.67 5.51 -4.69
N ASN A 78 7.31 6.61 -5.09
CA ASN A 78 8.76 6.75 -5.01
C ASN A 78 9.26 6.70 -3.57
N ARG A 79 8.57 7.38 -2.65
CA ARG A 79 8.90 7.38 -1.22
C ARG A 79 8.77 6.00 -0.60
N ALA A 80 7.68 5.29 -0.89
CA ALA A 80 7.43 3.93 -0.44
C ALA A 80 8.53 2.98 -0.92
N ARG A 81 8.90 3.03 -2.21
CA ARG A 81 9.99 2.21 -2.77
C ARG A 81 11.33 2.45 -2.08
N ARG A 82 11.71 3.71 -1.85
CA ARG A 82 12.97 4.05 -1.16
C ARG A 82 13.04 3.44 0.24
N ILE A 83 11.93 3.46 0.98
CA ILE A 83 11.85 2.91 2.33
C ILE A 83 11.95 1.39 2.32
N ILE A 84 11.26 0.72 1.39
CA ILE A 84 11.34 -0.73 1.20
C ILE A 84 12.77 -1.15 0.85
N GLN A 85 13.39 -0.49 -0.13
CA GLN A 85 14.77 -0.76 -0.53
C GLN A 85 15.74 -0.60 0.64
N ARG A 86 15.61 0.50 1.40
CA ARG A 86 16.44 0.74 2.59
C ARG A 86 16.29 -0.38 3.63
N SER A 87 15.06 -0.75 3.98
CA SER A 87 14.82 -1.81 4.97
C SER A 87 15.37 -3.17 4.51
N ASN A 88 15.25 -3.49 3.23
CA ASN A 88 15.80 -4.72 2.67
C ASN A 88 17.33 -4.72 2.66
N ALA A 89 17.97 -3.60 2.32
CA ALA A 89 19.43 -3.46 2.38
C ALA A 89 19.95 -3.62 3.81
N GLU A 90 19.30 -2.99 4.80
CA GLU A 90 19.63 -3.14 6.22
C GLU A 90 19.51 -4.60 6.70
N ARG A 91 18.44 -5.29 6.31
CA ARG A 91 18.25 -6.71 6.63
C ARG A 91 19.30 -7.60 5.99
N TYR A 92 19.73 -7.30 4.76
CA TYR A 92 20.77 -8.06 4.07
C TYR A 92 22.14 -7.90 4.76
N LYS A 93 22.52 -6.67 5.12
CA LYS A 93 23.77 -6.41 5.88
C LYS A 93 23.80 -7.17 7.20
N LYS A 94 22.72 -7.08 8.00
CA LYS A 94 22.60 -7.81 9.27
C LYS A 94 22.71 -9.33 9.11
N ARG A 95 22.24 -9.88 7.99
CA ARG A 95 22.37 -11.32 7.70
C ARG A 95 23.80 -11.71 7.32
N GLN A 96 24.54 -10.84 6.65
CA GLN A 96 25.95 -11.07 6.33
C GLN A 96 26.84 -10.95 7.57
N GLU A 97 26.54 -10.03 8.48
CA GLU A 97 27.29 -9.86 9.75
C GLU A 97 27.03 -11.00 10.75
N ALA A 98 25.92 -11.71 10.60
CA ALA A 98 25.54 -12.84 11.45
C ALA A 98 25.95 -14.22 10.88
N ALA A 99 26.57 -14.24 9.70
CA ALA A 99 27.05 -15.43 9.00
C ALA A 99 28.58 -15.51 9.08
#